data_AF-A0A3C0IYD3-F1
#
_entry.id   AF-A0A3C0IYD3-F1
#
_cell.length_a   1.000
_cell.length_b   1.000
_cell.length_c   1.000
_cell.angle_alpha   90.00
_cell.angle_beta   90.00
_cell.angle_gamma   90.00
#
_symmetry.space_group_name_H-M   'P 1'
#
loop_
_entity.id
_entity.type
_entity.pdbx_description
1 polymer ?
#
loop_
_entity_poly.entity_id
_entity_poly.type
_entity_poly.pdbx_seq_one_letter_code
_entity_poly.pdbx_strand_id
1 'polypeptide(L)'
;MLLDAYSLASIMDDARIADNLGNRPIDSPIDPAGPVAYWASIPVREVVEAVRHKGIPAAVSYSAGTFVCNHVFYSTCHFVAARGLQVKVGFIHVPYLPEQAVEKDQVPSMSEECVIAALEAAVQAVAKAL
;
A
#
# COMPACT_ATOMS: atom_id res chain seq x y z
N MET A 1 9.23 10.56 -5.68
CA MET A 1 8.56 9.68 -4.71
C MET A 1 8.79 8.30 -5.26
N LEU A 2 9.10 7.37 -4.36
CA LEU A 2 9.43 6.00 -4.71
C LEU A 2 8.13 5.20 -4.77
N LEU A 3 8.18 4.04 -5.41
CA LEU A 3 7.15 3.03 -5.16
C LEU A 3 7.34 2.48 -3.74
N ASP A 4 6.29 2.50 -2.92
CA ASP A 4 6.36 2.08 -1.52
C ASP A 4 5.60 0.78 -1.33
N ALA A 5 6.32 -0.29 -0.94
CA ALA A 5 5.71 -1.55 -0.54
C ALA A 5 5.55 -1.59 0.99
N TYR A 6 4.33 -1.79 1.47
CA TYR A 6 4.01 -1.64 2.89
C TYR A 6 4.17 -2.94 3.66
N SER A 7 4.85 -2.84 4.80
CA SER A 7 5.00 -3.95 5.74
C SER A 7 3.90 -4.00 6.79
N LEU A 8 3.20 -2.89 7.06
CA LEU A 8 2.28 -2.78 8.20
C LEU A 8 0.99 -2.05 7.80
N ALA A 9 -0.15 -2.60 8.20
CA ALA A 9 -1.46 -1.94 8.17
C ALA A 9 -1.91 -1.65 9.61
N SER A 10 -2.36 -0.43 9.90
CA SER A 10 -2.84 -0.05 11.23
C SER A 10 -4.36 -0.07 11.30
N ILE A 11 -4.92 -0.28 12.49
CA ILE A 11 -6.38 -0.27 12.72
C ILE A 11 -7.02 1.12 12.57
N MET A 12 -6.24 2.20 12.38
CA MET A 12 -6.74 3.56 12.53
C MET A 12 -7.25 4.16 11.21
N ASP A 13 -8.46 4.73 11.27
CA ASP A 13 -8.98 5.69 10.31
C ASP A 13 -8.96 7.10 10.93
N ASP A 14 -8.11 7.96 10.35
CA ASP A 14 -7.98 9.38 10.68
C ASP A 14 -7.83 10.18 9.38
N ALA A 15 -8.96 10.67 8.88
CA ALA A 15 -9.12 11.21 7.55
C ALA A 15 -8.97 12.74 7.52
N ARG A 16 -7.89 13.22 6.90
CA ARG A 16 -7.65 14.66 6.69
C ARG A 16 -8.63 15.32 5.72
N ILE A 17 -9.14 14.54 4.76
CA ILE A 17 -10.17 14.94 3.78
C ILE A 17 -11.29 13.90 3.80
N ALA A 18 -12.47 14.26 3.30
CA ALA A 18 -13.54 13.28 3.15
C ALA A 18 -13.24 12.30 2.01
N ASP A 19 -13.76 11.07 2.13
CA ASP A 19 -13.83 10.14 1.01
C ASP A 19 -14.87 10.60 -0.04
N ASN A 20 -15.03 9.81 -1.10
CA ASN A 20 -15.96 10.13 -2.20
C ASN A 20 -17.45 10.14 -1.80
N LEU A 21 -17.81 9.60 -0.63
CA LEU A 21 -19.16 9.60 -0.08
C LEU A 21 -19.33 10.65 1.05
N GLY A 22 -18.32 11.46 1.31
CA GLY A 22 -18.36 12.49 2.35
C GLY A 22 -17.98 11.99 3.75
N ASN A 23 -17.55 10.73 3.91
CA ASN A 23 -17.14 10.22 5.21
C ASN A 23 -15.77 10.76 5.58
N ARG A 24 -15.62 11.24 6.81
CA ARG A 24 -14.35 11.74 7.34
C ARG A 24 -14.19 11.28 8.81
N PRO A 25 -13.86 10.00 9.03
CA PRO A 25 -13.60 9.49 10.38
C PRO A 25 -12.41 10.22 11.02
N ILE A 26 -12.45 10.38 12.34
CA ILE A 26 -11.40 11.00 13.16
C ILE A 26 -11.12 10.04 14.31
N ASP A 27 -9.85 9.64 14.47
CA ASP A 27 -9.38 8.75 15.54
C ASP A 27 -10.26 7.51 15.75
N SER A 28 -10.75 6.91 14.65
CA SER A 28 -11.74 5.84 14.68
C SER A 28 -11.11 4.49 14.31
N PRO A 29 -11.35 3.41 15.07
CA PRO A 29 -10.87 2.09 14.67
C PRO A 29 -11.68 1.56 13.48
N ILE A 30 -10.98 0.95 12.52
CA ILE A 30 -11.58 0.25 11.37
C ILE A 30 -12.45 -0.92 11.85
N ASP A 31 -11.94 -1.70 12.81
CA ASP A 31 -12.71 -2.72 13.52
C ASP A 31 -12.44 -2.56 15.04
N PRO A 32 -13.44 -2.19 15.86
CA PRO A 32 -13.26 -2.02 17.30
C PRO A 32 -12.78 -3.27 18.06
N ALA A 33 -12.99 -4.47 17.51
CA ALA A 33 -12.56 -5.75 18.11
C ALA A 33 -11.33 -6.35 17.41
N GLY A 34 -10.85 -5.72 16.33
CA GLY A 34 -9.68 -6.18 15.60
C GLY A 34 -8.36 -5.88 16.33
N PRO A 35 -7.26 -6.55 15.93
CA PRO A 35 -5.94 -6.26 16.47
C PRO A 35 -5.44 -4.88 16.01
N VAL A 36 -4.53 -4.28 16.77
CA VAL A 36 -4.03 -2.92 16.51
C VAL A 36 -3.35 -2.74 15.15
N ALA A 37 -2.80 -3.81 14.57
CA ALA A 37 -2.15 -3.80 13.28
C ALA A 37 -2.00 -5.21 12.69
N TYR A 38 -1.75 -5.27 11.38
CA TYR A 38 -1.34 -6.48 10.66
C TYR A 38 -0.03 -6.27 9.93
N TRP A 39 0.84 -7.29 9.96
CA TRP A 39 1.94 -7.39 9.02
C TRP A 39 1.44 -7.79 7.63
N ALA A 40 2.05 -7.24 6.59
CA ALA A 40 1.94 -7.82 5.26
C ALA A 40 2.45 -9.26 5.28
N SER A 41 1.78 -10.16 4.55
CA SER A 41 2.19 -11.56 4.42
C SER A 41 2.89 -11.87 3.09
N ILE A 42 2.98 -10.90 2.17
CA ILE A 42 3.87 -10.98 1.00
C ILE A 42 5.34 -10.74 1.37
N PRO A 43 6.32 -11.21 0.57
CA PRO A 43 7.75 -10.95 0.78
C PRO A 43 8.13 -9.51 0.39
N VAL A 44 7.86 -8.54 1.29
CA VAL A 44 7.95 -7.10 0.98
C VAL A 44 9.37 -6.67 0.55
N ARG A 45 10.43 -7.24 1.15
CA ARG A 45 11.81 -6.86 0.80
C ARG A 45 12.19 -7.35 -0.59
N GLU A 46 11.83 -8.58 -0.90
CA GLU A 46 12.06 -9.23 -2.18
C GLU A 46 11.30 -8.52 -3.30
N VAL A 47 10.09 -8.04 -3.01
CA VAL A 47 9.33 -7.16 -3.92
C VAL A 47 10.11 -5.88 -4.20
N VAL A 48 10.60 -5.19 -3.18
CA VAL A 48 11.36 -3.94 -3.35
C VAL A 48 12.67 -4.18 -4.12
N GLU A 49 13.38 -5.26 -3.82
CA GLU A 49 14.60 -5.64 -4.53
C GLU A 49 14.34 -5.97 -6.00
N ALA A 50 13.26 -6.70 -6.31
CA ALA A 50 12.87 -7.01 -7.67
C ALA A 50 12.56 -5.74 -8.49
N VAL A 51 11.87 -4.76 -7.89
CA VAL A 51 11.62 -3.46 -8.53
C VAL A 51 12.92 -2.69 -8.74
N ARG A 52 13.82 -2.65 -7.74
CA ARG A 52 15.12 -1.99 -7.85
C ARG A 52 16.02 -2.60 -8.92
N HIS A 53 15.97 -3.92 -9.11
CA HIS A 53 16.71 -4.60 -10.20
C HIS A 53 16.24 -4.19 -11.60
N LYS A 54 15.04 -3.62 -11.74
CA LYS A 54 14.56 -3.00 -12.98
C LYS A 54 15.06 -1.55 -13.17
N GLY A 55 15.88 -1.04 -12.25
CA GLY A 55 16.32 0.36 -12.25
C GLY A 55 15.26 1.34 -11.74
N ILE A 56 14.18 0.83 -11.11
CA ILE A 56 13.06 1.65 -10.67
C ILE A 56 13.19 1.93 -9.16
N PRO A 57 13.10 3.20 -8.72
CA PRO A 57 13.21 3.54 -7.32
C PRO A 57 12.03 3.02 -6.47
N ALA A 58 12.32 2.16 -5.49
CA ALA A 58 11.33 1.61 -4.56
C ALA A 58 11.86 1.56 -3.12
N ALA A 59 10.98 1.53 -2.13
CA ALA A 59 11.32 1.40 -0.71
C ALA A 59 10.32 0.55 0.06
N VAL A 60 10.77 0.02 1.20
CA VAL A 60 9.89 -0.58 2.21
C VAL A 60 9.31 0.56 3.04
N SER A 61 7.99 0.56 3.21
CA SER A 61 7.29 1.49 4.11
C SER A 61 6.62 0.75 5.27
N TYR A 62 6.55 1.41 6.43
CA TYR A 62 5.95 0.86 7.66
C TYR A 62 4.67 1.60 8.07
N SER A 63 4.17 2.51 7.23
CA SER A 63 2.89 3.18 7.47
C SER A 63 2.22 3.51 6.15
N ALA A 64 1.07 2.87 5.88
CA ALA A 64 0.20 3.18 4.73
C ALA A 64 -0.64 4.46 4.92
N GLY A 65 -0.36 5.24 5.96
CA GLY A 65 -1.20 6.35 6.42
C GLY A 65 -2.42 5.85 7.19
N THR A 66 -3.45 6.70 7.29
CA THR A 66 -4.68 6.46 8.05
C THR A 66 -5.94 6.83 7.24
N PHE A 67 -5.80 6.87 5.92
CA PHE A 67 -6.89 7.10 4.99
C PHE A 67 -7.34 5.79 4.34
N VAL A 68 -8.19 5.86 3.32
CA VAL A 68 -8.84 4.71 2.67
C VAL A 68 -7.83 3.63 2.19
N CYS A 69 -6.61 4.00 1.81
CA CYS A 69 -5.58 3.03 1.43
C CYS A 69 -5.18 2.11 2.60
N ASN A 70 -4.95 2.66 3.78
CA ASN A 70 -4.71 1.88 5.00
C ASN A 70 -5.95 1.08 5.39
N HIS A 71 -7.13 1.70 5.32
CA HIS A 71 -8.40 1.03 5.60
C HIS A 71 -8.54 -0.27 4.81
N VAL A 72 -8.38 -0.20 3.48
CA VAL A 72 -8.51 -1.36 2.60
C VAL A 72 -7.43 -2.40 2.89
N PHE A 73 -6.19 -1.98 3.14
CA PHE A 73 -5.10 -2.89 3.47
C PHE A 73 -5.38 -3.65 4.77
N TYR A 74 -5.72 -2.94 5.85
CA TYR A 74 -6.07 -3.53 7.14
C TYR A 74 -7.28 -4.47 7.02
N SER A 75 -8.37 -4.01 6.40
CA SER A 75 -9.60 -4.80 6.23
C SER A 75 -9.37 -6.08 5.44
N THR A 76 -8.49 -6.05 4.44
CA THR A 76 -8.11 -7.24 3.66
C THR A 76 -7.31 -8.23 4.51
N CYS A 77 -6.30 -7.74 5.25
CA CYS A 77 -5.54 -8.57 6.19
C CYS A 77 -6.45 -9.20 7.25
N HIS A 78 -7.34 -8.39 7.83
CA HIS A 78 -8.28 -8.85 8.85
C HIS A 78 -9.23 -9.91 8.32
N PHE A 79 -9.81 -9.70 7.14
CA PHE A 79 -10.71 -10.66 6.50
C PHE A 79 -10.05 -12.02 6.28
N VAL A 80 -8.81 -12.03 5.78
CA VAL A 80 -8.03 -13.26 5.55
C VAL A 80 -7.72 -13.95 6.87
N ALA A 81 -7.26 -13.21 7.88
CA ALA A 81 -6.91 -13.76 9.19
C ALA A 81 -8.13 -14.33 9.94
N ALA A 82 -9.25 -13.59 9.98
CA ALA A 82 -10.47 -13.99 10.69
C ALA A 82 -11.12 -15.24 10.09
N ARG A 83 -10.87 -15.53 8.82
CA ARG A 83 -11.39 -16.71 8.11
C ARG A 83 -10.36 -17.84 7.96
N GLY A 84 -9.13 -17.66 8.45
CA GLY A 84 -8.06 -18.66 8.31
C GLY A 84 -7.71 -18.99 6.86
N LEU A 85 -7.85 -18.03 5.94
CA LEU A 85 -7.59 -18.25 4.53
C LEU A 85 -6.08 -18.34 4.27
N GLN A 86 -5.67 -19.27 3.41
CA GLN A 86 -4.27 -19.44 3.00
C GLN A 86 -3.92 -18.49 1.84
N VAL A 87 -4.09 -17.18 2.05
CA VAL A 87 -3.85 -16.13 1.06
C VAL A 87 -2.82 -15.13 1.61
N LYS A 88 -1.82 -14.77 0.80
CA LYS A 88 -0.88 -13.69 1.13
C LYS A 88 -1.45 -12.33 0.74
N VAL A 89 -1.23 -11.32 1.57
CA VAL A 89 -1.76 -9.96 1.44
C VAL A 89 -0.63 -8.94 1.57
N GLY A 90 -0.68 -7.90 0.75
CA GLY A 90 0.20 -6.75 0.86
C GLY A 90 -0.39 -5.54 0.14
N PHE A 91 0.29 -4.40 0.25
CA PHE A 91 -0.14 -3.15 -0.36
C PHE A 91 1.07 -2.43 -0.97
N ILE A 92 0.85 -1.76 -2.09
CA ILE A 92 1.87 -0.98 -2.79
C ILE A 92 1.25 0.38 -3.15
N HIS A 93 1.92 1.48 -2.77
CA HIS A 93 1.60 2.81 -3.29
C HIS A 93 2.51 3.13 -4.46
N VAL A 94 1.90 3.76 -5.47
CA VAL A 94 2.60 4.30 -6.63
C VAL A 94 2.61 5.84 -6.53
N PRO A 95 3.67 6.50 -7.01
CA PRO A 95 3.69 7.96 -7.11
C PRO A 95 2.62 8.51 -8.05
N TYR A 96 2.45 9.83 -8.04
CA TYR A 96 1.68 10.53 -9.09
C TYR A 96 2.25 10.24 -10.48
N LEU A 97 1.36 10.23 -11.47
CA LEU A 97 1.75 10.32 -12.88
C LEU A 97 2.23 11.74 -13.21
N PRO A 98 3.08 11.93 -14.24
CA PRO A 98 3.59 13.25 -14.60
C PRO A 98 2.50 14.29 -14.83
N GLU A 99 1.42 13.92 -15.50
CA GLU A 99 0.25 14.78 -15.78
C GLU A 99 -0.51 15.18 -14.50
N GLN A 100 -0.46 14.36 -13.44
CA GLN A 100 -1.08 14.70 -12.15
C GLN A 100 -0.22 15.64 -11.31
N ALA A 101 1.09 15.71 -11.60
CA ALA A 101 2.04 16.53 -10.87
C ALA A 101 2.17 17.96 -11.42
N VAL A 102 1.67 18.23 -12.64
CA VAL A 102 1.81 19.53 -13.33
C VAL A 102 1.33 20.70 -12.47
N GLU A 103 0.18 20.55 -11.81
CA GLU A 103 -0.47 21.60 -11.02
C GLU A 103 -0.16 21.50 -9.51
N LYS A 104 0.77 20.63 -9.11
CA LYS A 104 1.06 20.34 -7.70
C LYS A 104 2.45 20.82 -7.33
N ASP A 105 2.52 21.68 -6.33
CA ASP A 105 3.79 22.24 -5.88
C ASP A 105 4.70 21.17 -5.25
N GLN A 106 5.91 21.04 -5.79
CA GLN A 106 6.98 20.16 -5.29
C GLN A 106 6.61 18.67 -5.10
N VAL A 107 5.61 18.15 -5.83
CA VAL A 107 5.33 16.72 -5.79
C VAL A 107 6.13 15.98 -6.87
N PRO A 108 6.82 14.89 -6.53
CA PRO A 108 7.50 14.07 -7.51
C PRO A 108 6.53 13.10 -8.20
N SER A 109 6.86 12.70 -9.42
CA SER A 109 6.07 11.79 -10.26
C SER A 109 6.90 10.61 -10.79
N MET A 110 6.21 9.63 -11.39
CA MET A 110 6.79 8.49 -12.08
C MET A 110 5.95 8.18 -13.33
N SER A 111 6.58 7.87 -14.47
CA SER A 111 5.84 7.58 -15.70
C SER A 111 4.99 6.31 -15.57
N GLU A 112 3.90 6.23 -16.34
CA GLU A 112 3.00 5.08 -16.34
C GLU A 112 3.76 3.78 -16.67
N GLU A 113 4.68 3.82 -17.63
CA GLU A 113 5.48 2.65 -18.04
C GLU A 113 6.38 2.16 -16.90
N CYS A 114 6.97 3.08 -16.13
CA CYS A 114 7.75 2.74 -14.94
C CYS A 114 6.85 2.11 -13.87
N VAL A 115 5.65 2.67 -13.63
CA VAL A 115 4.70 2.11 -12.66
C VAL A 115 4.29 0.70 -13.05
N ILE A 116 3.92 0.46 -14.31
CA ILE A 116 3.55 -0.86 -14.83
C ILE A 116 4.69 -1.86 -14.64
N ALA A 117 5.90 -1.52 -15.12
CA ALA A 117 7.07 -2.40 -15.02
C ALA A 117 7.41 -2.75 -13.56
N ALA A 118 7.20 -1.81 -12.63
CA ALA A 118 7.41 -2.05 -11.21
C ALA A 118 6.35 -2.99 -10.61
N LEU A 119 5.07 -2.80 -10.94
CA LEU A 119 3.99 -3.67 -10.46
C LEU A 119 4.12 -5.10 -11.02
N GLU A 120 4.51 -5.25 -12.29
CA GLU A 120 4.81 -6.56 -12.87
C GLU A 120 5.95 -7.27 -12.13
N ALA A 121 7.05 -6.55 -11.85
CA ALA A 121 8.17 -7.11 -11.08
C ALA A 121 7.75 -7.51 -9.66
N ALA A 122 6.92 -6.69 -9.01
CA ALA A 122 6.37 -6.99 -7.69
C ALA A 122 5.52 -8.27 -7.70
N VAL A 123 4.57 -8.38 -8.62
CA VAL A 123 3.71 -9.58 -8.75
C VAL A 123 4.54 -10.82 -9.04
N GLN A 124 5.53 -10.74 -9.93
CA GLN A 124 6.44 -11.85 -10.20
C GLN A 124 7.25 -12.27 -8.98
N ALA A 125 7.73 -11.31 -8.17
CA ALA A 125 8.46 -11.60 -6.93
C ALA A 125 7.56 -12.30 -5.91
N VAL A 126 6.31 -11.85 -5.74
CA VAL A 126 5.33 -12.52 -4.87
C VAL A 126 5.05 -13.93 -5.35
N ALA A 127 4.80 -14.13 -6.65
CA ALA A 127 4.48 -15.43 -7.22
C ALA A 127 5.61 -16.45 -7.05
N LYS A 128 6.88 -16.03 -7.14
CA LYS A 128 8.05 -16.90 -6.92
C LYS A 128 8.23 -17.33 -5.46
N ALA A 129 7.64 -16.61 -4.52
CA ALA A 129 7.74 -16.86 -3.09
C ALA A 129 6.51 -17.59 -2.52
N LEU A 130 5.55 -17.95 -3.36
CA LEU A 130 4.44 -18.86 -3.03
C LEU A 130 4.91 -20.30 -3.18
#